data_AF-A0A0E3NMJ3-F1
#
_entry.id   AF-A0A0E3NMJ3-F1
#
_cell.length_a   1.000
_cell.length_b   1.000
_cell.length_c   1.000
_cell.angle_alpha   90.00
_cell.angle_beta   90.00
_cell.angle_gamma   90.00
#
_symmetry.space_group_name_H-M   'P 1'
#
loop_
_entity.id
_entity.type
_entity.pdbx_description
1 polymer ?
#
loop_
_entity_poly.entity_id
_entity_poly.type
_entity_poly.pdbx_seq_one_letter_code
_entity_poly.pdbx_strand_id
1 'polypeptide(L)'
;MQIERVPFSGYPKLRRLMETGEPVCVTFEIEEGDTRERFREVVPASGSVPVQETVPAQETVPAQETVPIQETVPIQETVPVQKAVPKKKVTGKGSEELPEKSGFLFCELVQKARMGEKFRISGQNCSPGDYVLGLSEENPAEYYLKSGRYRDTQAAEKAALSLPRLKRKFCSVVVEPLSLNKGNFDVLILFLKPEKAMRIVQANAYSEGKRTVMDTMGAASICGDCTVLALEKGMSLSFGCKGSRKHSRYEDFEVPLGIAFEKVEEIEEGLSKLPETMC
;
A
#
# COMPACT_ATOMS: atom_id res chain seq x y z
N MET A 1 13.31 16.27 22.35
CA MET A 1 12.21 15.64 23.09
C MET A 1 12.35 14.14 22.93
N GLN A 2 12.12 13.35 23.97
CA GLN A 2 11.88 11.91 23.79
C GLN A 2 10.47 11.76 23.19
N ILE A 3 10.32 10.89 22.20
CA ILE A 3 9.00 10.50 21.70
C ILE A 3 8.45 9.50 22.72
N GLU A 4 7.41 9.87 23.45
CA GLU A 4 6.71 8.92 24.32
C GLU A 4 6.11 7.83 23.43
N ARG A 5 6.41 6.56 23.77
CA ARG A 5 5.96 5.41 22.97
C ARG A 5 4.46 5.23 23.18
N VAL A 6 3.66 5.78 22.29
CA VAL A 6 2.19 5.72 22.34
C VAL A 6 1.75 4.26 22.45
N PRO A 7 1.17 3.81 23.58
CA PRO A 7 0.75 2.42 23.75
C PRO A 7 -0.50 2.12 22.91
N PHE A 8 -0.83 0.84 22.78
CA PHE A 8 -1.93 0.30 21.97
C PHE A 8 -3.31 1.02 22.15
N SER A 9 -3.55 1.69 23.28
CA SER A 9 -4.75 2.50 23.50
C SER A 9 -4.82 3.81 22.71
N GLY A 10 -3.76 4.22 22.00
CA GLY A 10 -3.63 5.57 21.42
C GLY A 10 -4.56 5.94 20.28
N TYR A 11 -5.04 4.98 19.49
CA TYR A 11 -5.77 5.24 18.22
C TYR A 11 -7.20 4.66 18.19
N PRO A 12 -8.09 5.03 19.14
CA PRO A 12 -9.42 4.45 19.28
C PRO A 12 -10.41 4.79 18.15
N LYS A 13 -10.25 5.91 17.43
CA LYS A 13 -11.11 6.28 16.29
C LYS A 13 -10.70 5.46 15.06
N LEU A 14 -9.41 5.44 14.72
CA LEU A 14 -8.88 4.60 13.63
C LEU A 14 -9.24 3.11 13.82
N ARG A 15 -9.12 2.59 15.05
CA ARG A 15 -9.52 1.19 15.35
C ARG A 15 -11.01 0.92 15.12
N ARG A 16 -11.90 1.92 15.35
CA ARG A 16 -13.36 1.81 15.10
C ARG A 16 -13.74 1.87 13.62
N LEU A 17 -12.82 2.22 12.71
CA LEU A 17 -13.07 2.20 11.27
C LEU A 17 -12.89 0.79 10.66
N MET A 18 -12.18 -0.10 11.35
CA MET A 18 -11.94 -1.48 10.91
C MET A 18 -13.12 -2.38 11.30
N GLU A 19 -13.81 -2.96 10.32
CA GLU A 19 -14.88 -3.96 10.57
C GLU A 19 -14.36 -5.39 10.68
N THR A 20 -13.13 -5.66 10.24
CA THR A 20 -12.55 -7.01 10.21
C THR A 20 -11.04 -6.95 10.40
N GLY A 21 -10.53 -7.72 11.36
CA GLY A 21 -9.14 -7.67 11.79
C GLY A 21 -8.73 -6.34 12.42
N GLU A 22 -7.42 -6.16 12.63
CA GLU A 22 -6.85 -4.95 13.24
C GLU A 22 -6.00 -4.14 12.26
N PRO A 23 -5.77 -2.84 12.51
CA PRO A 23 -4.76 -2.05 11.80
C PRO A 23 -3.38 -2.73 11.88
N VAL A 24 -2.60 -2.67 10.80
CA VAL A 24 -1.31 -3.36 10.67
C VAL A 24 -0.16 -2.36 10.70
N CYS A 25 0.75 -2.52 11.66
CA CYS A 25 1.99 -1.79 11.71
C CYS A 25 3.04 -2.45 10.79
N VAL A 26 3.68 -1.64 9.97
CA VAL A 26 4.89 -1.99 9.21
C VAL A 26 6.04 -1.16 9.76
N THR A 27 7.13 -1.85 10.15
CA THR A 27 8.35 -1.21 10.67
C THR A 27 9.56 -1.72 9.91
N PHE A 28 10.43 -0.84 9.45
CA PHE A 28 11.68 -1.17 8.76
C PHE A 28 12.85 -1.03 9.75
N GLU A 29 13.50 -2.14 10.08
CA GLU A 29 14.65 -2.16 10.98
C GLU A 29 15.93 -1.82 10.20
N ILE A 30 16.49 -0.63 10.46
CA ILE A 30 17.72 -0.14 9.84
C ILE A 30 18.94 -0.68 10.60
N GLU A 31 20.05 -0.96 9.90
CA GLU A 31 21.31 -1.35 10.53
C GLU A 31 21.90 -0.19 11.35
N GLU A 32 22.45 -0.47 12.54
CA GLU A 32 23.05 0.53 13.43
C GLU A 32 24.33 1.14 12.81
N GLY A 33 24.12 2.18 12.01
CA GLY A 33 25.16 2.92 11.28
C GLY A 33 24.58 3.98 10.36
N ASP A 34 23.39 3.76 9.79
CA ASP A 34 22.75 4.69 8.86
C ASP A 34 21.73 5.62 9.57
N THR A 35 22.19 6.34 10.59
CA THR A 35 21.36 7.25 11.42
C THR A 35 21.08 8.61 10.77
N ARG A 36 21.17 8.71 9.43
CA ARG A 36 20.96 9.96 8.70
C ARG A 36 19.48 10.20 8.37
N GLU A 37 18.93 11.13 9.15
CA GLU A 37 17.78 11.97 8.81
C GLU A 37 16.44 11.25 8.68
N ARG A 38 15.73 11.17 9.81
CA ARG A 38 14.26 11.11 9.82
C ARG A 38 13.74 12.46 9.31
N PHE A 39 13.59 12.58 7.99
CA PHE A 39 13.34 13.84 7.29
C PHE A 39 12.08 14.57 7.79
N ARG A 40 12.29 15.67 8.51
CA ARG A 40 11.31 16.76 8.64
C ARG A 40 11.50 17.72 7.47
N GLU A 41 10.80 17.49 6.37
CA GLU A 41 10.72 18.48 5.30
C GLU A 41 9.82 19.64 5.74
N VAL A 42 10.40 20.85 5.82
CA VAL A 42 9.68 22.07 6.24
C VAL A 42 9.32 22.87 4.99
N VAL A 43 8.05 22.84 4.59
CA VAL A 43 7.56 23.47 3.37
C VAL A 43 7.60 25.02 3.47
N PRO A 44 8.33 25.73 2.60
CA PRO A 44 8.24 27.19 2.49
C PRO A 44 7.01 27.58 1.64
N ALA A 45 6.23 28.56 2.11
CA ALA A 45 5.05 29.03 1.39
C ALA A 45 5.33 30.31 0.57
N SER A 46 5.27 30.22 -0.76
CA SER A 46 4.95 31.32 -1.71
C SER A 46 5.00 30.78 -3.17
N GLY A 47 4.29 31.34 -4.14
CA GLY A 47 3.27 32.39 -4.04
C GLY A 47 3.14 33.31 -5.26
N SER A 48 2.67 32.81 -6.41
CA SER A 48 2.18 33.66 -7.52
C SER A 48 1.33 32.88 -8.54
N VAL A 49 0.40 33.58 -9.21
CA VAL A 49 -0.47 33.09 -10.30
C VAL A 49 -0.60 34.22 -11.34
N PRO A 50 -0.57 33.90 -12.65
CA PRO A 50 -1.46 34.61 -13.59
C PRO A 50 -2.32 33.67 -14.47
N VAL A 51 -3.37 34.28 -15.06
CA VAL A 51 -4.46 33.72 -15.90
C VAL A 51 -4.83 34.86 -16.90
N GLN A 52 -5.28 34.72 -18.15
CA GLN A 52 -5.95 33.71 -19.02
C GLN A 52 -5.34 33.88 -20.47
N GLU A 53 -5.66 33.21 -21.59
CA GLU A 53 -6.53 32.09 -22.05
C GLU A 53 -6.02 31.63 -23.46
N THR A 54 -6.56 30.58 -24.07
CA THR A 54 -7.21 30.62 -25.43
C THR A 54 -7.54 29.22 -26.01
N VAL A 55 -8.63 29.15 -26.78
CA VAL A 55 -8.96 28.07 -27.76
C VAL A 55 -9.62 28.77 -28.97
N PRO A 56 -9.49 28.24 -30.21
CA PRO A 56 -10.61 27.44 -30.72
C PRO A 56 -10.17 26.20 -31.53
N ALA A 57 -11.13 25.32 -31.84
CA ALA A 57 -10.93 24.05 -32.55
C ALA A 57 -11.32 24.13 -34.03
N GLN A 58 -11.02 23.09 -34.80
CA GLN A 58 -11.86 22.65 -35.92
C GLN A 58 -11.69 21.15 -36.24
N GLU A 59 -12.63 20.62 -37.02
CA GLU A 59 -12.94 19.18 -37.14
C GLU A 59 -12.33 18.52 -38.39
N THR A 60 -12.24 17.18 -38.42
CA THR A 60 -12.39 16.39 -39.67
C THR A 60 -12.61 14.88 -39.41
N VAL A 61 -13.57 14.30 -40.12
CA VAL A 61 -13.95 12.86 -40.19
C VAL A 61 -14.89 12.69 -41.40
N PRO A 62 -15.24 11.48 -41.92
CA PRO A 62 -14.73 10.13 -41.61
C PRO A 62 -14.41 9.24 -42.86
N ALA A 63 -13.90 8.03 -42.60
CA ALA A 63 -14.21 6.78 -43.33
C ALA A 63 -13.99 5.61 -42.32
N GLN A 64 -14.85 4.61 -42.11
CA GLN A 64 -15.50 3.63 -43.02
C GLN A 64 -14.50 2.74 -43.78
N GLU A 65 -14.58 1.40 -43.76
CA GLU A 65 -15.47 0.47 -43.04
C GLU A 65 -14.86 -0.97 -43.07
N THR A 66 -15.14 -1.86 -42.10
CA THR A 66 -15.13 -3.35 -42.25
C THR A 66 -15.48 -4.11 -40.95
N VAL A 67 -16.39 -5.08 -41.04
CA VAL A 67 -16.95 -5.95 -39.96
C VAL A 67 -17.60 -7.20 -40.63
N PRO A 68 -17.77 -8.40 -40.02
CA PRO A 68 -17.04 -9.10 -38.94
C PRO A 68 -16.43 -10.46 -39.40
N ILE A 69 -15.88 -11.26 -38.47
CA ILE A 69 -15.89 -12.74 -38.55
C ILE A 69 -16.35 -13.28 -37.18
N GLN A 70 -17.10 -14.39 -37.14
CA GLN A 70 -17.81 -14.88 -35.95
C GLN A 70 -17.16 -16.09 -35.24
N GLU A 71 -17.42 -16.16 -33.93
CA GLU A 71 -17.51 -17.32 -33.02
C GLU A 71 -16.53 -18.53 -33.10
N THR A 72 -15.98 -18.89 -31.93
CA THR A 72 -15.94 -20.30 -31.46
C THR A 72 -15.71 -20.40 -29.95
N VAL A 73 -16.60 -21.10 -29.24
CA VAL A 73 -16.64 -21.37 -27.77
C VAL A 73 -17.50 -22.63 -27.57
N PRO A 74 -17.35 -23.49 -26.52
CA PRO A 74 -16.30 -23.63 -25.49
C PRO A 74 -15.60 -25.02 -25.51
N ILE A 75 -14.62 -25.22 -24.62
CA ILE A 75 -14.35 -26.53 -23.98
C ILE A 75 -14.18 -26.29 -22.46
N GLN A 76 -14.67 -27.20 -21.63
CA GLN A 76 -14.57 -27.17 -20.16
C GLN A 76 -13.63 -28.26 -19.61
N GLU A 77 -13.33 -28.15 -18.29
CA GLU A 77 -12.56 -29.08 -17.45
C GLU A 77 -11.05 -29.18 -17.79
N THR A 78 -10.13 -29.28 -16.81
CA THR A 78 -10.22 -29.96 -15.51
C THR A 78 -9.48 -29.21 -14.38
N VAL A 79 -9.76 -29.57 -13.13
CA VAL A 79 -9.08 -29.03 -11.92
C VAL A 79 -8.09 -30.06 -11.34
N PRO A 80 -6.79 -29.74 -11.21
CA PRO A 80 -5.84 -30.52 -10.42
C PRO A 80 -5.63 -29.94 -9.02
N VAL A 81 -6.20 -30.62 -8.03
CA VAL A 81 -5.68 -30.89 -6.66
C VAL A 81 -4.86 -29.79 -5.94
N GLN A 82 -5.37 -29.37 -4.78
CA GLN A 82 -4.65 -28.56 -3.79
C GLN A 82 -3.37 -29.28 -3.31
N LYS A 83 -2.18 -28.70 -3.53
CA LYS A 83 -0.98 -29.10 -2.77
C LYS A 83 -1.00 -28.44 -1.38
N ALA A 84 -0.98 -29.25 -0.34
CA ALA A 84 -1.03 -28.77 1.04
C ALA A 84 0.23 -27.97 1.42
N VAL A 85 0.04 -26.75 1.91
CA VAL A 85 1.12 -25.92 2.46
C VAL A 85 1.45 -26.40 3.89
N PRO A 86 2.73 -26.67 4.24
CA PRO A 86 3.09 -27.07 5.59
C PRO A 86 2.80 -25.98 6.63
N LYS A 87 1.87 -26.23 7.55
CA LYS A 87 1.58 -25.33 8.68
C LYS A 87 2.69 -25.38 9.73
N LYS A 88 3.81 -24.69 9.52
CA LYS A 88 4.72 -24.34 10.62
C LYS A 88 4.12 -23.21 11.46
N LYS A 89 3.50 -23.55 12.60
CA LYS A 89 3.35 -22.60 13.71
C LYS A 89 4.74 -22.33 14.28
N VAL A 90 5.18 -21.07 14.27
CA VAL A 90 6.32 -20.62 15.08
C VAL A 90 5.74 -20.02 16.37
N THR A 91 5.53 -20.87 17.38
CA THR A 91 5.27 -20.41 18.75
C THR A 91 6.59 -19.92 19.35
N GLY A 92 6.68 -18.64 19.67
CA GLY A 92 7.94 -17.99 19.99
C GLY A 92 8.67 -18.52 21.23
N LYS A 93 9.99 -18.65 21.10
CA LYS A 93 10.98 -18.53 22.18
C LYS A 93 12.07 -17.58 21.71
N GLY A 94 12.69 -16.87 22.64
CA GLY A 94 13.72 -15.88 22.32
C GLY A 94 15.07 -16.49 21.96
N SER A 95 15.27 -16.74 20.68
CA SER A 95 16.56 -16.67 19.99
C SER A 95 16.53 -15.44 19.09
N GLU A 96 17.64 -14.68 19.02
CA GLU A 96 17.78 -13.60 18.03
C GLU A 96 18.16 -14.19 16.67
N GLU A 97 17.24 -14.98 16.11
CA GLU A 97 17.37 -15.55 14.78
C GLU A 97 17.40 -14.44 13.72
N LEU A 98 18.37 -14.53 12.81
CA LEU A 98 18.48 -13.62 11.68
C LEU A 98 17.21 -13.74 10.82
N PRO A 99 16.67 -12.61 10.34
CA PRO A 99 15.37 -12.61 9.66
C PRO A 99 15.49 -13.36 8.31
N GLU A 100 14.65 -14.37 8.09
CA GLU A 100 14.64 -15.15 6.84
C GLU A 100 13.79 -14.49 5.74
N LYS A 101 14.03 -14.86 4.47
CA LYS A 101 13.16 -14.47 3.34
C LYS A 101 11.87 -15.28 3.40
N SER A 102 10.74 -14.58 3.47
CA SER A 102 9.42 -15.20 3.54
C SER A 102 9.01 -15.83 2.20
N GLY A 103 8.40 -17.01 2.27
CA GLY A 103 7.72 -17.64 1.14
C GLY A 103 6.39 -16.97 0.75
N PHE A 104 5.87 -16.07 1.59
CA PHE A 104 4.65 -15.30 1.34
C PHE A 104 4.93 -13.98 0.61
N LEU A 105 3.92 -13.45 -0.08
CA LEU A 105 3.89 -12.10 -0.62
C LEU A 105 3.79 -11.07 0.53
N PHE A 106 4.33 -9.86 0.35
CA PHE A 106 4.16 -8.78 1.34
C PHE A 106 2.69 -8.52 1.71
N CYS A 107 1.80 -8.53 0.71
CA CYS A 107 0.36 -8.36 0.93
C CYS A 107 -0.31 -9.54 1.65
N GLU A 108 0.24 -10.75 1.57
CA GLU A 108 -0.23 -11.91 2.36
C GLU A 108 0.22 -11.76 3.82
N LEU A 109 1.46 -11.32 4.06
CA LEU A 109 1.98 -11.04 5.41
C LEU A 109 1.18 -9.94 6.12
N VAL A 110 0.89 -8.84 5.41
CA VAL A 110 0.03 -7.75 5.93
C VAL A 110 -1.37 -8.27 6.27
N GLN A 111 -2.03 -9.04 5.39
CA GLN A 111 -3.35 -9.60 5.69
C GLN A 111 -3.32 -10.63 6.83
N LYS A 112 -2.25 -11.41 6.97
CA LYS A 112 -2.05 -12.33 8.10
C LYS A 112 -1.84 -11.57 9.41
N ALA A 113 -1.10 -10.47 9.39
CA ALA A 113 -0.94 -9.60 10.54
C ALA A 113 -2.24 -8.88 10.93
N ARG A 114 -3.05 -8.47 9.95
CA ARG A 114 -4.43 -7.98 10.14
C ARG A 114 -5.29 -9.00 10.91
N MET A 115 -5.00 -10.30 10.78
CA MET A 115 -5.65 -11.41 11.50
C MET A 115 -4.92 -11.87 12.77
N GLY A 116 -3.93 -11.12 13.26
CA GLY A 116 -3.26 -11.36 14.54
C GLY A 116 -1.92 -12.10 14.49
N GLU A 117 -1.41 -12.47 13.31
CA GLU A 117 -0.05 -13.03 13.19
C GLU A 117 1.03 -11.94 13.30
N LYS A 118 2.28 -12.29 13.66
CA LYS A 118 3.42 -11.37 13.65
C LYS A 118 4.58 -11.97 12.85
N PHE A 119 5.23 -11.13 12.04
CA PHE A 119 6.36 -11.51 11.20
C PHE A 119 7.53 -10.53 11.37
N ARG A 120 8.74 -11.05 11.18
CA ARG A 120 9.99 -10.30 11.01
C ARG A 120 10.75 -10.99 9.88
N ILE A 121 11.00 -10.29 8.77
CA ILE A 121 11.45 -10.89 7.50
C ILE A 121 12.57 -10.08 6.85
N SER A 122 13.51 -10.73 6.16
CA SER A 122 14.50 -10.04 5.31
C SER A 122 14.06 -9.90 3.85
N GLY A 123 12.94 -10.51 3.47
CA GLY A 123 12.38 -10.38 2.13
C GLY A 123 11.07 -11.13 1.95
N GLN A 124 10.48 -11.03 0.76
CA GLN A 124 9.14 -11.56 0.44
C GLN A 124 9.08 -12.08 -1.01
N ASN A 125 8.00 -12.78 -1.39
CA ASN A 125 7.98 -13.61 -2.59
C ASN A 125 7.34 -12.96 -3.84
N CYS A 126 7.58 -11.66 -4.08
CA CYS A 126 6.95 -10.92 -5.20
C CYS A 126 7.94 -9.99 -5.90
N SER A 127 8.31 -10.25 -7.17
CA SER A 127 9.27 -9.42 -7.93
C SER A 127 8.95 -7.91 -7.90
N PRO A 128 7.72 -7.44 -8.21
CA PRO A 128 7.39 -6.01 -8.07
C PRO A 128 7.48 -5.50 -6.63
N GLY A 129 7.23 -6.36 -5.63
CA GLY A 129 7.39 -6.01 -4.22
C GLY A 129 8.86 -5.92 -3.80
N ASP A 130 9.73 -6.78 -4.34
CA ASP A 130 11.16 -6.71 -4.07
C ASP A 130 11.78 -5.45 -4.69
N TYR A 131 11.35 -5.06 -5.90
CA TYR A 131 11.76 -3.80 -6.54
C TYR A 131 11.33 -2.55 -5.78
N VAL A 132 10.04 -2.50 -5.38
CA VAL A 132 9.43 -1.38 -4.64
C VAL A 132 10.01 -1.23 -3.24
N LEU A 133 10.23 -2.33 -2.53
CA LEU A 133 10.80 -2.32 -1.18
C LEU A 133 12.34 -2.20 -1.16
N GLY A 134 13.01 -2.06 -2.31
CA GLY A 134 14.48 -1.96 -2.36
C GLY A 134 15.23 -3.26 -2.02
N LEU A 135 14.54 -4.40 -2.06
CA LEU A 135 15.11 -5.75 -1.88
C LEU A 135 15.77 -6.28 -3.17
N SER A 136 15.47 -5.67 -4.31
CA SER A 136 16.11 -5.94 -5.60
C SER A 136 16.13 -4.68 -6.47
N GLU A 137 17.13 -4.58 -7.34
CA GLU A 137 17.19 -3.60 -8.44
C GLU A 137 16.55 -4.13 -9.74
N GLU A 138 16.13 -5.40 -9.77
CA GLU A 138 15.53 -6.02 -10.95
C GLU A 138 14.17 -5.39 -11.30
N ASN A 139 14.12 -4.74 -12.46
CA ASN A 139 12.94 -4.06 -12.98
C ASN A 139 11.80 -5.07 -13.32
N PRO A 140 10.59 -4.92 -12.75
CA PRO A 140 9.48 -5.87 -12.94
C PRO A 140 8.76 -5.78 -14.30
N ALA A 141 9.20 -4.95 -15.25
CA ALA A 141 8.55 -4.77 -16.55
C ALA A 141 8.32 -6.09 -17.31
N GLU A 142 9.29 -7.01 -17.30
CA GLU A 142 9.14 -8.29 -18.00
C GLU A 142 8.07 -9.19 -17.36
N TYR A 143 8.00 -9.22 -16.02
CA TYR A 143 6.92 -9.88 -15.27
C TYR A 143 5.55 -9.25 -15.59
N TYR A 144 5.49 -7.91 -15.68
CA TYR A 144 4.28 -7.20 -16.04
C TYR A 144 3.81 -7.52 -17.47
N LEU A 145 4.70 -7.53 -18.45
CA LEU A 145 4.40 -7.90 -19.84
C LEU A 145 3.92 -9.36 -19.93
N LYS A 146 4.70 -10.31 -19.41
CA LYS A 146 4.35 -11.75 -19.38
C LYS A 146 3.00 -12.05 -18.70
N SER A 147 2.57 -11.18 -17.79
CA SER A 147 1.30 -11.31 -17.06
C SER A 147 0.05 -10.71 -17.74
N GLY A 148 0.22 -10.14 -18.94
CA GLY A 148 -0.83 -9.49 -19.72
C GLY A 148 -1.41 -8.23 -19.06
N ARG A 149 -0.59 -7.47 -18.32
CA ARG A 149 -1.02 -6.22 -17.65
C ARG A 149 -0.91 -4.98 -18.52
N TYR A 150 -0.03 -4.99 -19.52
CA TYR A 150 0.20 -3.87 -20.45
C TYR A 150 0.30 -4.40 -21.89
N ARG A 151 0.03 -3.53 -22.86
CA ARG A 151 -0.04 -3.86 -24.29
C ARG A 151 1.29 -4.38 -24.86
N ASP A 152 2.40 -3.79 -24.41
CA ASP A 152 3.71 -3.94 -25.02
C ASP A 152 4.82 -3.64 -24.00
N THR A 153 6.07 -3.92 -24.39
CA THR A 153 7.26 -3.72 -23.54
C THR A 153 7.45 -2.26 -23.12
N GLN A 154 7.13 -1.28 -23.97
CA GLN A 154 7.33 0.14 -23.63
C GLN A 154 6.32 0.60 -22.56
N ALA A 155 5.08 0.14 -22.66
CA ALA A 155 4.06 0.38 -21.64
C ALA A 155 4.39 -0.32 -20.31
N ALA A 156 4.90 -1.55 -20.35
CA ALA A 156 5.32 -2.29 -19.16
C ALA A 156 6.55 -1.65 -18.48
N GLU A 157 7.52 -1.17 -19.26
CA GLU A 157 8.72 -0.47 -18.80
C GLU A 157 8.36 0.85 -18.11
N LYS A 158 7.54 1.68 -18.76
CA LYS A 158 7.03 2.94 -18.18
C LYS A 158 6.29 2.70 -16.87
N ALA A 159 5.48 1.64 -16.79
CA ALA A 159 4.73 1.29 -15.58
C ALA A 159 5.61 0.73 -14.45
N ALA A 160 6.73 0.09 -14.77
CA ALA A 160 7.69 -0.38 -13.77
C ALA A 160 8.57 0.77 -13.24
N LEU A 161 9.00 1.68 -14.11
CA LEU A 161 9.78 2.87 -13.74
C LEU A 161 8.96 3.94 -12.98
N SER A 162 7.63 3.95 -13.11
CA SER A 162 6.76 4.80 -12.30
C SER A 162 6.33 4.17 -10.96
N LEU A 163 6.87 3.00 -10.60
CA LEU A 163 6.67 2.45 -9.27
C LEU A 163 7.44 3.25 -8.21
N PRO A 164 6.86 3.47 -7.02
CA PRO A 164 7.58 4.05 -5.89
C PRO A 164 8.68 3.08 -5.42
N ARG A 165 9.82 3.61 -4.97
CA ARG A 165 10.92 2.80 -4.41
C ARG A 165 11.34 3.31 -3.05
N LEU A 166 11.48 2.40 -2.08
CA LEU A 166 12.00 2.74 -0.76
C LEU A 166 13.47 3.18 -0.86
N LYS A 167 13.75 4.42 -0.46
CA LYS A 167 15.07 5.06 -0.60
C LYS A 167 16.09 4.65 0.48
N ARG A 168 15.62 4.13 1.62
CA ARG A 168 16.47 3.70 2.75
C ARG A 168 16.70 2.19 2.72
N LYS A 169 17.84 1.75 3.24
CA LYS A 169 18.15 0.34 3.48
C LYS A 169 17.60 -0.13 4.83
N PHE A 170 17.40 -1.44 4.96
CA PHE A 170 16.98 -2.11 6.18
C PHE A 170 17.50 -3.55 6.21
N CYS A 171 17.68 -4.13 7.39
CA CYS A 171 18.02 -5.55 7.58
C CYS A 171 16.79 -6.43 7.80
N SER A 172 15.67 -5.85 8.26
CA SER A 172 14.38 -6.56 8.35
C SER A 172 13.17 -5.64 8.19
N VAL A 173 12.02 -6.24 7.83
CA VAL A 173 10.70 -5.65 7.99
C VAL A 173 9.91 -6.43 9.03
N VAL A 174 9.43 -5.73 10.06
CA VAL A 174 8.44 -6.24 11.01
C VAL A 174 7.05 -5.89 10.50
N VAL A 175 6.16 -6.89 10.47
CA VAL A 175 4.75 -6.74 10.09
C VAL A 175 3.88 -7.38 11.17
N GLU A 176 3.07 -6.59 11.84
CA GLU A 176 2.32 -7.00 13.03
C GLU A 176 1.01 -6.21 13.18
N PRO A 177 -0.03 -6.74 13.86
CA PRO A 177 -1.17 -5.93 14.26
C PRO A 177 -0.75 -4.85 15.26
N LEU A 178 -1.48 -3.74 15.26
CA LEU A 178 -1.32 -2.62 16.20
C LEU A 178 -1.39 -3.05 17.69
N SER A 179 -2.03 -4.19 17.98
CA SER A 179 -2.10 -4.81 19.32
C SER A 179 -0.80 -5.45 19.82
N LEU A 180 0.15 -5.75 18.93
CA LEU A 180 1.46 -6.33 19.29
C LEU A 180 2.62 -5.34 19.14
N ASN A 181 2.40 -4.21 18.46
CA ASN A 181 3.39 -3.15 18.32
C ASN A 181 3.64 -2.38 19.63
N LYS A 182 4.88 -1.91 19.82
CA LYS A 182 5.35 -1.23 21.04
C LYS A 182 5.36 0.29 20.95
N GLY A 183 4.45 0.88 20.16
CA GLY A 183 4.36 2.33 19.97
C GLY A 183 5.46 2.91 19.07
N ASN A 184 5.97 2.13 18.11
CA ASN A 184 6.94 2.58 17.13
C ASN A 184 6.81 1.73 15.85
N PHE A 185 6.44 2.38 14.76
CA PHE A 185 6.32 1.82 13.41
C PHE A 185 6.56 2.94 12.38
N ASP A 186 6.60 2.59 11.10
CA ASP A 186 6.77 3.56 10.01
C ASP A 186 5.45 3.85 9.29
N VAL A 187 4.65 2.82 9.03
CA VAL A 187 3.36 2.93 8.34
C VAL A 187 2.29 2.08 9.05
N LEU A 188 1.10 2.66 9.21
CA LEU A 188 -0.12 1.97 9.61
C LEU A 188 -0.96 1.65 8.37
N ILE A 189 -1.24 0.38 8.12
CA ILE A 189 -2.07 -0.09 7.00
C ILE A 189 -3.46 -0.50 7.50
N LEU A 190 -4.48 -0.03 6.80
CA LEU A 190 -5.90 -0.20 7.09
C LEU A 190 -6.61 -0.82 5.87
N PHE A 191 -7.71 -1.53 6.13
CA PHE A 191 -8.58 -2.11 5.10
C PHE A 191 -10.01 -1.74 5.44
N LEU A 192 -10.61 -0.87 4.62
CA LEU A 192 -11.75 -0.06 5.03
C LEU A 192 -12.88 -0.11 4.00
N LYS A 193 -14.14 -0.02 4.43
CA LYS A 193 -15.23 0.32 3.50
C LYS A 193 -15.03 1.72 2.89
N PRO A 194 -15.59 2.02 1.70
CA PRO A 194 -15.33 3.29 1.02
C PRO A 194 -15.71 4.55 1.83
N GLU A 195 -16.79 4.52 2.62
CA GLU A 195 -17.14 5.64 3.52
C GLU A 195 -16.12 5.79 4.67
N LYS A 196 -15.64 4.70 5.27
CA LYS A 196 -14.61 4.74 6.31
C LYS A 196 -13.27 5.28 5.76
N ALA A 197 -12.89 4.91 4.54
CA ALA A 197 -11.74 5.47 3.85
C ALA A 197 -11.93 6.97 3.52
N MET A 198 -13.12 7.37 3.07
CA MET A 198 -13.48 8.76 2.81
C MET A 198 -13.38 9.62 4.08
N ARG A 199 -13.80 9.12 5.25
CA ARG A 199 -13.63 9.83 6.54
C ARG A 199 -12.15 10.04 6.91
N ILE A 200 -11.24 9.12 6.55
CA ILE A 200 -9.80 9.34 6.71
C ILE A 200 -9.29 10.43 5.76
N VAL A 201 -9.74 10.44 4.50
CA VAL A 201 -9.39 11.49 3.53
C VAL A 201 -9.89 12.87 4.00
N GLN A 202 -11.06 12.95 4.64
CA GLN A 202 -11.52 14.16 5.31
C GLN A 202 -10.68 14.53 6.53
N ALA A 203 -10.26 13.55 7.35
CA ALA A 203 -9.46 13.81 8.55
C ALA A 203 -8.06 14.33 8.20
N ASN A 204 -7.41 13.77 7.18
CA ASN A 204 -6.13 14.28 6.63
C ASN A 204 -6.25 15.70 6.04
N ALA A 205 -7.46 16.13 5.68
CA ALA A 205 -7.74 17.48 5.21
C ALA A 205 -8.24 18.42 6.32
N TYR A 206 -8.47 17.94 7.55
CA TYR A 206 -9.21 18.68 8.59
C TYR A 206 -8.53 19.98 9.00
N SER A 207 -7.22 19.94 9.25
CA SER A 207 -6.47 21.07 9.82
C SER A 207 -6.03 22.11 8.77
N GLU A 208 -5.87 21.70 7.51
CA GLU A 208 -5.29 22.56 6.45
C GLU A 208 -6.19 22.78 5.23
N GLY A 209 -7.32 22.07 5.11
CA GLY A 209 -8.22 22.13 3.95
C GLY A 209 -7.62 21.59 2.63
N LYS A 210 -6.40 21.04 2.65
CA LYS A 210 -5.69 20.58 1.45
C LYS A 210 -6.34 19.33 0.85
N ARG A 211 -6.37 19.25 -0.49
CA ARG A 211 -6.78 18.04 -1.20
C ARG A 211 -5.75 16.93 -1.01
N THR A 212 -6.20 15.77 -0.52
CA THR A 212 -5.43 14.53 -0.62
C THR A 212 -5.25 14.17 -2.10
N VAL A 213 -4.00 13.92 -2.52
CA VAL A 213 -3.68 13.44 -3.87
C VAL A 213 -3.56 11.92 -3.84
N MET A 214 -4.37 11.24 -4.65
CA MET A 214 -4.27 9.80 -4.86
C MET A 214 -3.35 9.50 -6.03
N ASP A 215 -2.38 8.60 -5.83
CA ASP A 215 -1.41 8.19 -6.83
C ASP A 215 -1.30 6.66 -6.81
N THR A 216 -1.87 6.02 -7.82
CA THR A 216 -1.95 4.56 -7.96
C THR A 216 -2.25 4.18 -9.42
N MET A 217 -1.73 3.03 -9.85
CA MET A 217 -2.03 2.44 -11.16
C MET A 217 -2.74 1.07 -11.07
N GLY A 218 -3.15 0.63 -9.87
CA GLY A 218 -3.63 -0.74 -9.65
C GLY A 218 -2.53 -1.82 -9.73
N ALA A 219 -1.26 -1.41 -9.74
CA ALA A 219 -0.08 -2.25 -9.54
C ALA A 219 0.61 -1.84 -8.23
N ALA A 220 1.46 -2.71 -7.67
CA ALA A 220 2.20 -2.53 -6.41
C ALA A 220 1.40 -2.21 -5.12
N SER A 221 0.12 -1.82 -5.17
CA SER A 221 -0.85 -1.63 -4.08
C SER A 221 -0.31 -1.63 -2.63
N ILE A 222 -0.15 -2.79 -1.98
CA ILE A 222 0.15 -2.84 -0.54
C ILE A 222 1.59 -2.42 -0.22
N CYS A 223 2.56 -2.81 -1.05
CA CYS A 223 3.97 -2.44 -0.86
C CYS A 223 4.31 -1.05 -1.44
N GLY A 224 3.67 -0.67 -2.55
CA GLY A 224 3.85 0.64 -3.18
C GLY A 224 2.93 1.68 -2.54
N ASP A 225 1.72 1.81 -3.05
CA ASP A 225 0.70 2.77 -2.62
C ASP A 225 0.57 2.84 -1.09
N CYS A 226 0.30 1.71 -0.43
CA CYS A 226 -0.04 1.68 1.00
C CYS A 226 1.16 1.57 1.94
N THR A 227 2.40 1.51 1.43
CA THR A 227 3.61 1.50 2.26
C THR A 227 4.60 2.57 1.83
N VAL A 228 5.25 2.45 0.67
CA VAL A 228 6.27 3.43 0.24
C VAL A 228 5.64 4.80 -0.05
N LEU A 229 4.56 4.89 -0.84
CA LEU A 229 3.92 6.18 -1.11
C LEU A 229 3.23 6.76 0.13
N ALA A 230 2.69 5.92 1.01
CA ALA A 230 2.18 6.36 2.30
C ALA A 230 3.29 6.99 3.16
N LEU A 231 4.48 6.38 3.21
CA LEU A 231 5.65 6.89 3.92
C LEU A 231 6.20 8.20 3.31
N GLU A 232 6.25 8.31 1.97
CA GLU A 232 6.75 9.50 1.28
C GLU A 232 5.78 10.69 1.28
N LYS A 233 4.47 10.44 1.27
CA LYS A 233 3.42 11.48 1.14
C LYS A 233 2.59 11.67 2.41
N GLY A 234 2.96 11.00 3.50
CA GLY A 234 2.22 10.98 4.77
C GLY A 234 0.97 10.10 4.78
N MET A 235 0.29 9.96 3.65
CA MET A 235 -0.85 9.06 3.46
C MET A 235 -1.05 8.72 1.98
N SER A 236 -1.50 7.49 1.68
CA SER A 236 -1.94 7.08 0.34
C SER A 236 -2.93 5.92 0.41
N LEU A 237 -3.72 5.70 -0.65
CA LEU A 237 -4.74 4.65 -0.70
C LEU A 237 -4.78 3.96 -2.07
N SER A 238 -5.30 2.74 -2.09
CA SER A 238 -5.25 1.84 -3.24
C SER A 238 -6.54 1.05 -3.40
N PHE A 239 -6.84 0.63 -4.63
CA PHE A 239 -7.95 -0.30 -4.92
C PHE A 239 -7.53 -1.78 -4.89
N GLY A 240 -6.28 -2.06 -4.50
CA GLY A 240 -5.67 -3.38 -4.63
C GLY A 240 -4.95 -3.55 -5.95
N CYS A 241 -4.11 -4.58 -6.06
CA CYS A 241 -3.52 -5.03 -7.32
C CYS A 241 -3.91 -6.48 -7.62
N LYS A 242 -3.74 -6.91 -8.88
CA LYS A 242 -3.99 -8.31 -9.34
C LYS A 242 -3.28 -9.38 -8.49
N GLY A 243 -2.20 -9.02 -7.78
CA GLY A 243 -1.55 -9.87 -6.78
C GLY A 243 -2.31 -9.91 -5.46
N SER A 244 -2.45 -8.75 -4.80
CA SER A 244 -3.04 -8.66 -3.46
C SER A 244 -4.50 -9.12 -3.41
N ARG A 245 -5.33 -8.76 -4.41
CA ARG A 245 -6.72 -9.25 -4.49
C ARG A 245 -6.79 -10.78 -4.58
N LYS A 246 -6.02 -11.39 -5.49
CA LYS A 246 -6.00 -12.85 -5.71
C LYS A 246 -5.51 -13.64 -4.49
N HIS A 247 -4.49 -13.12 -3.80
CA HIS A 247 -3.75 -13.85 -2.78
C HIS A 247 -4.18 -13.54 -1.35
N SER A 248 -4.33 -12.26 -1.01
CA SER A 248 -4.73 -11.85 0.34
C SER A 248 -6.22 -12.04 0.60
N ARG A 249 -7.08 -11.98 -0.43
CA ARG A 249 -8.54 -12.15 -0.32
C ARG A 249 -9.20 -11.28 0.77
N TYR A 250 -8.79 -10.01 0.84
CA TYR A 250 -9.61 -8.99 1.48
C TYR A 250 -10.76 -8.61 0.53
N GLU A 251 -11.93 -8.31 1.07
CA GLU A 251 -13.19 -8.24 0.31
C GLU A 251 -13.15 -7.18 -0.79
N ASP A 252 -13.85 -7.41 -1.91
CA ASP A 252 -13.78 -6.53 -3.09
C ASP A 252 -14.19 -5.08 -2.81
N PHE A 253 -15.05 -4.85 -1.80
CA PHE A 253 -15.43 -3.52 -1.34
C PHE A 253 -14.39 -2.84 -0.41
N GLU A 254 -13.40 -3.57 0.10
CA GLU A 254 -12.38 -3.00 0.98
C GLU A 254 -11.33 -2.22 0.19
N VAL A 255 -11.01 -1.03 0.72
CA VAL A 255 -10.03 -0.08 0.23
C VAL A 255 -8.81 -0.14 1.16
N PRO A 256 -7.69 -0.72 0.72
CA PRO A 256 -6.40 -0.56 1.38
C PRO A 256 -5.98 0.92 1.48
N LEU A 257 -5.55 1.34 2.66
CA LEU A 257 -5.05 2.70 2.93
C LEU A 257 -3.82 2.62 3.86
N GLY A 258 -2.78 3.37 3.56
CA GLY A 258 -1.58 3.51 4.38
C GLY A 258 -1.40 4.93 4.93
N ILE A 259 -0.97 5.03 6.19
CA ILE A 259 -0.69 6.30 6.89
C ILE A 259 0.73 6.23 7.47
N ALA A 260 1.60 7.19 7.17
CA ALA A 260 2.91 7.32 7.83
C ALA A 260 2.73 7.65 9.31
N PHE A 261 3.62 7.14 10.17
CA PHE A 261 3.58 7.33 11.62
C PHE A 261 3.37 8.80 12.02
N GLU A 262 4.06 9.74 11.37
CA GLU A 262 3.98 11.19 11.62
C GLU A 262 2.59 11.81 11.36
N LYS A 263 1.70 11.13 10.61
CA LYS A 263 0.33 11.59 10.30
C LYS A 263 -0.77 10.89 11.11
N VAL A 264 -0.45 9.85 11.87
CA VAL A 264 -1.47 9.03 12.57
C VAL A 264 -2.20 9.83 13.64
N GLU A 265 -1.49 10.62 14.45
CA GLU A 265 -2.08 11.45 15.51
C GLU A 265 -3.00 12.55 14.95
N GLU A 266 -2.60 13.22 13.86
CA GLU A 266 -3.39 14.26 13.19
C GLU A 266 -4.69 13.70 12.60
N ILE A 267 -4.63 12.50 12.00
CA ILE A 267 -5.79 11.82 11.42
C ILE A 267 -6.72 11.29 12.53
N GLU A 268 -6.17 10.73 13.61
CA GLU A 268 -6.95 10.33 14.80
C GLU A 268 -7.67 11.55 15.43
N GLU A 269 -6.99 12.71 15.52
CA GLU A 269 -7.59 13.95 15.99
C GLU A 269 -8.67 14.46 15.02
N GLY A 270 -8.43 14.46 13.71
CA GLY A 270 -9.41 14.84 12.70
C GLY A 270 -10.67 13.95 12.75
N LEU A 271 -10.49 12.62 12.82
CA LEU A 271 -11.59 11.66 13.04
C LEU A 271 -12.31 11.86 14.38
N SER A 272 -11.67 12.49 15.36
CA SER A 272 -12.30 12.83 16.64
C SER A 272 -13.25 14.01 16.55
N LYS A 273 -12.98 14.97 15.66
CA LYS A 273 -13.69 16.25 15.47
C LYS A 273 -14.69 16.26 14.30
N LEU A 274 -14.50 15.41 13.30
CA LEU A 274 -15.43 15.26 12.18
C LEU A 274 -16.81 14.76 12.65
N PRO A 275 -17.92 15.28 12.08
CA PRO A 275 -19.25 14.72 12.31
C PRO A 275 -19.33 13.28 11.77
N GLU A 276 -20.29 12.51 12.28
CA GLU A 276 -20.54 11.17 11.73
C GLU A 276 -21.27 11.26 10.39
N THR A 277 -20.82 10.43 9.43
CA THR A 277 -21.50 10.26 8.15
C THR A 277 -22.78 9.47 8.37
N MET A 278 -23.93 10.17 8.48
CA MET A 278 -25.23 9.51 8.47
C MET A 278 -25.48 8.89 7.10
N CYS A 279 -25.77 7.58 7.08
CA CYS A 279 -26.03 6.76 5.90
C CYS A 279 -27.39 6.08 6.06
#